data_AF-A0A450T6H2-F1
#
_entry.id   AF-A0A450T6H2-F1
#
_cell.length_a   1.000
_cell.length_b   1.000
_cell.length_c   1.000
_cell.angle_alpha   90.00
_cell.angle_beta   90.00
_cell.angle_gamma   90.00
#
_symmetry.space_group_name_H-M   'P 1'
#
loop_
_entity.id
_entity.type
_entity.pdbx_description
1 polymer ?
#
loop_
_entity_poly.entity_id
_entity_poly.type
_entity_poly.pdbx_seq_one_letter_code
_entity_poly.pdbx_strand_id
1 'polypeptide(L)'
;MSHKKVFLMAQAYRLPSHGSFTVDQIREGERYELSDGHRIYCAPAGESHSRRNLSGGALLDSDPDVEWAGVDAGFSPNPRTMRAPDVSVAPPPPRKKGWISGAPPLAVEYADEGQDEAALETKIQELLAAGTRYIWVARLTGPYRVEVHTRNKPMRLLSITDMLEAPGILRNRIPVRALFDRTEAHRVTLKNLLQREGYDDIDAILQEGFEKGVEKGIEKGKIEGKAEGRLEGEAKGRVVGKIEAILDLLALRAVDVDPKTRERIRNCHDLAQLDAWFAKAVLADRLEDIFENPE
;
A
#
# COMPACT_ATOMS: atom_id res chain seq x y z
N MET A 1 -73.39 -59.10 19.94
CA MET A 1 -72.33 -59.07 18.90
C MET A 1 -71.91 -57.63 18.68
N SER A 2 -70.67 -57.33 19.04
CA SER A 2 -70.03 -56.02 18.99
C SER A 2 -69.85 -55.55 17.55
N HIS A 3 -70.30 -54.35 17.20
CA HIS A 3 -69.91 -53.66 15.96
C HIS A 3 -69.10 -52.43 16.36
N LYS A 4 -67.77 -52.58 16.27
CA LYS A 4 -66.78 -51.54 16.53
C LYS A 4 -66.97 -50.40 15.51
N LYS A 5 -67.25 -49.20 16.01
CA LYS A 5 -66.98 -47.94 15.31
C LYS A 5 -65.46 -47.84 15.12
N VAL A 6 -65.00 -47.88 13.87
CA VAL A 6 -63.61 -47.53 13.53
C VAL A 6 -63.58 -46.02 13.31
N PHE A 7 -63.00 -45.32 14.26
CA PHE A 7 -62.63 -43.91 14.12
C PHE A 7 -61.30 -43.89 13.37
N LEU A 8 -61.31 -43.62 12.05
CA LEU A 8 -60.08 -43.38 11.30
C LEU A 8 -59.69 -41.92 11.53
N MET A 9 -58.81 -41.67 12.51
CA MET A 9 -58.11 -40.40 12.66
C MET A 9 -57.05 -40.30 11.56
N ALA A 10 -57.23 -39.36 10.64
CA ALA A 10 -56.22 -38.96 9.68
C ALA A 10 -55.09 -38.24 10.41
N GLN A 11 -53.85 -38.66 10.17
CA GLN A 11 -52.69 -37.79 10.35
C GLN A 11 -51.79 -37.96 9.13
N ALA A 12 -52.04 -37.13 8.12
CA ALA A 12 -51.10 -36.95 7.03
C ALA A 12 -49.83 -36.34 7.64
N TYR A 13 -48.77 -37.14 7.79
CA TYR A 13 -47.43 -36.64 8.06
C TYR A 13 -47.02 -35.75 6.88
N ARG A 14 -47.26 -34.44 6.98
CA ARG A 14 -46.58 -33.47 6.12
C ARG A 14 -45.13 -33.47 6.59
N LEU A 15 -44.24 -34.01 5.76
CA LEU A 15 -42.81 -33.75 5.90
C LEU A 15 -42.65 -32.22 6.01
N PRO A 16 -41.92 -31.71 7.02
CA PRO A 16 -41.68 -30.27 7.10
C PRO A 16 -41.04 -29.79 5.80
N SER A 17 -41.47 -28.63 5.30
CA SER A 17 -40.94 -28.01 4.07
C SER A 17 -39.50 -27.54 4.18
N HIS A 18 -38.91 -27.68 5.37
CA HIS A 18 -37.59 -27.18 5.75
C HIS A 18 -36.78 -28.35 6.29
N GLY A 19 -35.46 -28.31 6.11
CA GLY A 19 -34.57 -29.34 6.61
C GLY A 19 -34.46 -29.31 8.14
N SER A 20 -33.93 -30.40 8.70
CA SER A 20 -33.92 -30.62 10.15
C SER A 20 -32.73 -30.01 10.89
N PHE A 21 -31.76 -29.42 10.17
CA PHE A 21 -30.52 -28.94 10.76
C PHE A 21 -30.59 -27.46 11.16
N THR A 22 -29.85 -27.11 12.20
CA THR A 22 -29.59 -25.73 12.60
C THR A 22 -28.10 -25.43 12.60
N VAL A 23 -27.74 -24.14 12.52
CA VAL A 23 -26.35 -23.70 12.36
C VAL A 23 -25.45 -24.07 13.54
N ASP A 24 -25.99 -24.20 14.75
CA ASP A 24 -25.27 -24.65 15.96
C ASP A 24 -24.89 -26.14 15.91
N GLN A 25 -25.49 -26.90 15.00
CA GLN A 25 -25.16 -28.31 14.76
C GLN A 25 -24.05 -28.49 13.72
N ILE A 26 -23.64 -27.41 13.02
CA ILE A 26 -22.52 -27.41 12.09
C ILE A 26 -21.29 -26.87 12.80
N ARG A 27 -20.22 -27.66 12.84
CA ARG A 27 -18.97 -27.27 13.51
C ARG A 27 -18.01 -26.61 12.53
N GLU A 28 -17.21 -25.68 13.02
CA GLU A 28 -16.08 -25.12 12.27
C GLU A 28 -15.13 -26.24 11.84
N GLY A 29 -14.76 -26.26 10.55
CA GLY A 29 -13.99 -27.33 9.92
C GLY A 29 -14.85 -28.41 9.23
N GLU A 30 -16.15 -28.50 9.53
CA GLU A 30 -17.08 -29.25 8.71
C GLU A 30 -17.41 -28.44 7.44
N ARG A 31 -17.26 -29.06 6.27
CA ARG A 31 -17.45 -28.40 4.97
C ARG A 31 -18.90 -28.44 4.54
N TYR A 32 -19.76 -27.74 5.29
CA TYR A 32 -21.17 -27.65 4.98
C TYR A 32 -21.68 -26.22 5.06
N GLU A 33 -22.40 -25.80 4.03
CA GLU A 33 -23.38 -24.73 4.13
C GLU A 33 -24.73 -25.27 4.61
N LEU A 34 -25.62 -24.35 4.98
CA LEU A 34 -26.98 -24.65 5.38
C LEU A 34 -27.98 -23.76 4.63
N SER A 35 -28.94 -24.37 3.93
CA SER A 35 -30.02 -23.69 3.22
C SER A 35 -31.37 -24.18 3.73
N ASP A 36 -32.08 -23.30 4.44
CA ASP A 36 -33.37 -23.59 5.07
C ASP A 36 -33.41 -24.97 5.79
N GLY A 37 -32.35 -25.24 6.56
CA GLY A 37 -32.17 -26.44 7.36
C GLY A 37 -31.62 -27.66 6.60
N HIS A 38 -31.35 -27.54 5.30
CA HIS A 38 -30.72 -28.57 4.48
C HIS A 38 -29.21 -28.36 4.41
N ARG A 39 -28.44 -29.41 4.73
CA ARG A 39 -26.97 -29.39 4.61
C ARG A 39 -26.56 -29.48 3.15
N ILE A 40 -25.65 -28.61 2.75
CA ILE A 40 -25.04 -28.61 1.42
C ILE A 40 -23.55 -28.87 1.61
N TYR A 41 -23.05 -29.97 1.06
CA TYR A 41 -21.63 -30.29 1.15
C TYR A 41 -20.81 -29.37 0.25
N CYS A 42 -19.79 -28.74 0.82
CA CYS A 42 -18.85 -27.88 0.11
C CYS A 42 -17.58 -28.67 -0.21
N ALA A 43 -17.43 -29.08 -1.47
CA ALA A 43 -16.23 -29.76 -1.91
C ALA A 43 -14.99 -28.86 -1.77
N PRO A 44 -13.79 -29.44 -1.55
CA PRO A 44 -12.54 -28.67 -1.65
C PRO A 44 -12.40 -27.97 -2.99
N ALA A 45 -11.94 -26.72 -2.95
CA ALA A 45 -11.61 -25.95 -4.14
C ALA A 45 -10.44 -26.61 -4.91
N GLY A 46 -10.58 -26.71 -6.24
CA GLY A 46 -9.46 -27.02 -7.14
C GLY A 46 -8.47 -25.86 -7.29
N GLU A 47 -7.40 -26.03 -8.08
CA GLU A 47 -6.39 -24.98 -8.32
C GLU A 47 -7.01 -23.68 -8.82
N SER A 48 -7.84 -23.79 -9.86
CA SER A 48 -8.51 -22.68 -10.54
C SER A 48 -9.30 -21.80 -9.55
N HIS A 49 -10.03 -22.44 -8.64
CA HIS A 49 -10.91 -21.78 -7.66
C HIS A 49 -10.12 -21.24 -6.46
N SER A 50 -9.23 -22.06 -5.88
CA SER A 50 -8.42 -21.65 -4.73
C SER A 50 -7.52 -20.44 -5.02
N ARG A 51 -6.95 -20.37 -6.24
CA ARG A 51 -6.16 -19.22 -6.68
C ARG A 51 -6.99 -17.94 -6.76
N ARG A 52 -8.24 -18.02 -7.22
CA ARG A 52 -9.12 -16.87 -7.38
C ARG A 52 -9.69 -16.39 -6.06
N ASN A 53 -9.99 -17.29 -5.12
CA ASN A 53 -10.34 -16.92 -3.75
C ASN A 53 -9.19 -16.13 -3.10
N LEU A 54 -7.94 -16.57 -3.29
CA LEU A 54 -6.77 -15.85 -2.79
C LEU A 54 -6.61 -14.47 -3.44
N SER A 55 -6.60 -14.38 -4.77
CA SER A 55 -6.36 -13.12 -5.46
C SER A 55 -7.53 -12.14 -5.31
N GLY A 56 -8.78 -12.63 -5.40
CA GLY A 56 -9.99 -11.83 -5.21
C GLY A 56 -10.14 -11.35 -3.77
N GLY A 57 -9.82 -12.21 -2.80
CA GLY A 57 -9.74 -11.86 -1.38
C GLY A 57 -8.74 -10.74 -1.13
N ALA A 58 -7.48 -10.92 -1.56
CA ALA A 58 -6.44 -9.90 -1.37
C ALA A 58 -6.74 -8.58 -2.10
N LEU A 59 -7.34 -8.66 -3.29
CA LEU A 59 -7.78 -7.49 -4.04
C LEU A 59 -8.81 -6.69 -3.25
N LEU A 60 -9.86 -7.34 -2.75
CA LEU A 60 -10.95 -6.67 -2.04
C LEU A 60 -10.53 -6.20 -0.64
N ASP A 61 -9.81 -7.03 0.11
CA ASP A 61 -9.30 -6.71 1.44
C ASP A 61 -8.39 -5.48 1.45
N SER A 62 -7.61 -5.31 0.38
CA SER A 62 -6.69 -4.18 0.28
C SER A 62 -7.39 -2.83 0.08
N ASP A 63 -8.65 -2.79 -0.36
CA ASP A 63 -9.34 -1.52 -0.65
C ASP A 63 -9.35 -0.60 0.59
N PRO A 64 -9.11 0.72 0.43
CA PRO A 64 -8.94 1.59 1.59
C PRO A 64 -10.17 1.76 2.48
N ASP A 65 -11.39 1.55 1.94
CA ASP A 65 -12.62 1.62 2.73
C ASP A 65 -12.98 0.26 3.36
N VAL A 66 -12.21 -0.80 3.05
CA VAL A 66 -12.42 -2.15 3.58
C VAL A 66 -11.70 -2.33 4.92
N GLU A 67 -12.49 -2.64 5.94
CA GLU A 67 -12.01 -2.96 7.29
C GLU A 67 -11.79 -4.46 7.52
N TRP A 68 -12.54 -5.30 6.80
CA TRP A 68 -12.42 -6.75 6.86
C TRP A 68 -12.94 -7.42 5.58
N ALA A 69 -12.19 -8.42 5.11
CA ALA A 69 -12.65 -9.39 4.15
C ALA A 69 -12.38 -10.83 4.64
N GLY A 70 -13.11 -11.79 4.09
CA GLY A 70 -12.95 -13.20 4.43
C GLY A 70 -13.20 -14.10 3.23
N VAL A 71 -12.46 -15.20 3.18
CA VAL A 71 -12.67 -16.30 2.22
C VAL A 71 -13.44 -17.41 2.91
N ASP A 72 -14.44 -17.95 2.24
CA ASP A 72 -15.31 -19.04 2.74
C ASP A 72 -15.89 -18.74 4.14
N ALA A 73 -16.16 -17.46 4.41
CA ALA A 73 -16.62 -17.00 5.71
C ALA A 73 -18.11 -17.31 5.90
N GLY A 74 -18.46 -18.11 6.90
CA GLY A 74 -19.85 -18.52 7.15
C GLY A 74 -20.70 -17.43 7.82
N PHE A 75 -21.71 -16.95 7.10
CA PHE A 75 -22.71 -15.98 7.55
C PHE A 75 -24.05 -16.65 7.81
N SER A 76 -24.59 -16.48 9.02
CA SER A 76 -25.88 -17.01 9.45
C SER A 76 -26.89 -15.88 9.68
N PRO A 77 -27.82 -15.64 8.74
CA PRO A 77 -28.89 -14.68 8.94
C PRO A 77 -30.01 -15.19 9.85
N ASN A 78 -30.14 -16.52 9.99
CA ASN A 78 -31.10 -17.16 10.87
C ASN A 78 -30.63 -18.58 11.25
N PRO A 79 -31.21 -19.24 12.26
CA PRO A 79 -30.75 -20.55 12.74
C PRO A 79 -30.79 -21.69 11.72
N ARG A 80 -31.48 -21.55 10.59
CA ARG A 80 -31.61 -22.57 9.54
C ARG A 80 -30.86 -22.23 8.26
N THR A 81 -30.18 -21.08 8.19
CA THR A 81 -29.40 -20.70 7.02
C THR A 81 -28.01 -20.26 7.44
N MET A 82 -27.00 -20.80 6.78
CA MET A 82 -25.61 -20.36 6.85
C MET A 82 -25.00 -20.48 5.45
N ARG A 83 -24.51 -19.37 4.91
CA ARG A 83 -23.89 -19.29 3.58
C ARG A 83 -22.48 -18.77 3.70
N ALA A 84 -21.57 -19.33 2.91
CA ALA A 84 -20.17 -18.98 2.88
C ALA A 84 -19.80 -18.56 1.46
N PRO A 85 -19.85 -17.26 1.13
CA PRO A 85 -19.35 -16.80 -0.16
C PRO A 85 -17.85 -17.02 -0.28
N ASP A 86 -17.38 -17.21 -1.52
CA ASP A 86 -15.96 -17.45 -1.80
C ASP A 86 -15.10 -16.28 -1.33
N VAL A 87 -15.60 -15.05 -1.51
CA VAL A 87 -15.03 -13.85 -0.92
C VAL A 87 -16.15 -12.97 -0.38
N SER A 88 -15.98 -12.48 0.84
CA SER A 88 -16.91 -11.60 1.52
C SER A 88 -16.21 -10.32 1.97
N VAL A 89 -16.88 -9.18 1.85
CA VAL A 89 -16.46 -7.91 2.45
C VAL A 89 -17.54 -7.47 3.43
N ALA A 90 -17.14 -7.17 4.66
CA ALA A 90 -18.05 -6.80 5.75
C ALA A 90 -17.33 -5.96 6.82
N PRO A 91 -18.07 -5.31 7.72
CA PRO A 91 -17.48 -4.81 8.96
C PRO A 91 -16.80 -5.95 9.74
N PRO A 92 -15.76 -5.67 10.54
CA PRO A 92 -15.06 -6.69 11.32
C PRO A 92 -16.03 -7.49 12.19
N PRO A 93 -16.11 -8.82 12.02
CA PRO A 93 -17.03 -9.62 12.81
C PRO A 93 -16.63 -9.59 14.29
N PRO A 94 -17.60 -9.63 15.22
CA PRO A 94 -17.29 -9.66 16.64
C PRO A 94 -16.48 -10.92 16.97
N ARG A 95 -15.48 -10.80 17.86
CA ARG A 95 -14.69 -11.93 18.36
C ARG A 95 -15.54 -12.83 19.28
N LYS A 96 -16.43 -13.63 18.69
CA LYS A 96 -17.32 -14.58 19.35
C LYS A 96 -17.17 -15.95 18.70
N LYS A 97 -17.48 -17.01 19.46
CA LYS A 97 -17.56 -18.37 18.91
C LYS A 97 -18.84 -18.50 18.08
N GLY A 98 -18.74 -19.17 16.93
CA GLY A 98 -19.86 -19.45 16.03
C GLY A 98 -19.80 -18.65 14.72
N TRP A 99 -20.86 -18.79 13.91
CA TRP A 99 -20.97 -18.17 12.59
C TRP A 99 -21.23 -16.66 12.68
N ILE A 100 -20.84 -15.92 11.64
CA ILE A 100 -21.00 -14.47 11.56
C ILE A 100 -22.50 -14.17 11.40
N SER A 101 -23.08 -13.34 12.26
CA SER A 101 -24.52 -13.02 12.18
C SER A 101 -24.85 -12.19 10.93
N GLY A 102 -25.98 -12.48 10.29
CA GLY A 102 -26.49 -11.70 9.15
C GLY A 102 -25.95 -12.19 7.80
N ALA A 103 -25.58 -11.25 6.94
CA ALA A 103 -25.02 -11.49 5.60
C ALA A 103 -23.99 -10.39 5.27
N PRO A 104 -22.99 -10.67 4.42
CA PRO A 104 -21.99 -9.68 4.06
C PRO A 104 -22.62 -8.62 3.13
N PRO A 105 -22.29 -7.32 3.28
CA PRO A 105 -22.68 -6.28 2.34
C PRO A 105 -22.29 -6.57 0.88
N LEU A 106 -21.11 -7.16 0.65
CA LEU A 106 -20.64 -7.61 -0.66
C LEU A 106 -20.18 -9.06 -0.58
N ALA A 107 -20.71 -9.89 -1.49
CA ALA A 107 -20.32 -11.28 -1.68
C ALA A 107 -19.82 -11.51 -3.11
N VAL A 108 -18.83 -12.37 -3.28
CA VAL A 108 -18.33 -12.82 -4.58
C VAL A 108 -18.41 -14.35 -4.64
N GLU A 109 -18.87 -14.86 -5.77
CA GLU A 109 -18.88 -16.28 -6.11
C GLU A 109 -18.13 -16.49 -7.44
N TYR A 110 -17.30 -17.52 -7.52
CA TYR A 110 -16.59 -17.96 -8.70
C TYR A 110 -17.26 -19.20 -9.28
N ALA A 111 -18.05 -19.03 -10.34
CA ALA A 111 -18.80 -20.13 -10.96
C ALA A 111 -18.02 -20.72 -12.14
N ASP A 112 -17.56 -21.97 -12.00
CA ASP A 112 -16.81 -22.74 -13.00
C ASP A 112 -17.65 -23.85 -13.66
N GLU A 113 -17.02 -24.67 -14.49
CA GLU A 113 -17.66 -25.83 -15.12
C GLU A 113 -18.25 -26.79 -14.08
N GLY A 114 -19.50 -27.20 -14.30
CA GLY A 114 -20.23 -28.07 -13.38
C GLY A 114 -20.91 -27.37 -12.21
N GLN A 115 -20.92 -26.02 -12.17
CA GLN A 115 -21.70 -25.25 -11.21
C GLN A 115 -23.18 -25.65 -11.25
N ASP A 116 -23.74 -25.95 -10.07
CA ASP A 116 -25.18 -26.09 -9.90
C ASP A 116 -25.81 -24.68 -9.91
N GLU A 117 -26.39 -24.31 -11.05
CA GLU A 117 -27.02 -23.00 -11.27
C GLU A 117 -28.26 -22.80 -10.39
N ALA A 118 -29.02 -23.85 -10.09
CA ALA A 118 -30.22 -23.73 -9.25
C ALA A 118 -29.85 -23.52 -7.78
N ALA A 119 -28.81 -24.22 -7.31
CA ALA A 119 -28.25 -23.99 -5.98
C ALA A 119 -27.62 -22.59 -5.86
N LEU A 120 -26.91 -22.14 -6.89
CA LEU A 120 -26.33 -20.79 -6.94
C LEU A 120 -27.42 -19.71 -6.91
N GLU A 121 -28.46 -19.84 -7.73
CA GLU A 121 -29.59 -18.91 -7.72
C GLU A 121 -30.27 -18.87 -6.34
N THR A 122 -30.44 -20.02 -5.69
CA THR A 122 -30.98 -20.09 -4.33
C THR A 122 -30.09 -19.33 -3.33
N LYS A 123 -28.76 -19.52 -3.40
CA LYS A 123 -27.78 -18.81 -2.56
C LYS A 123 -27.85 -17.30 -2.79
N ILE A 124 -27.94 -16.84 -4.04
CA ILE A 124 -28.09 -15.43 -4.41
C ILE A 124 -29.35 -14.85 -3.75
N GLN A 125 -30.50 -15.52 -3.90
CA GLN A 125 -31.76 -15.05 -3.33
C GLN A 125 -31.73 -14.99 -1.80
N GLU A 126 -31.17 -15.99 -1.14
CA GLU A 126 -31.04 -16.02 0.33
C GLU A 126 -30.14 -14.89 0.85
N LEU A 127 -28.99 -14.65 0.21
CA LEU A 127 -28.07 -13.57 0.59
C LEU A 127 -28.69 -12.18 0.36
N LEU A 128 -29.34 -11.95 -0.79
CA LEU A 128 -30.04 -10.69 -1.06
C LEU A 128 -31.21 -10.46 -0.09
N ALA A 129 -31.96 -11.51 0.24
CA ALA A 129 -33.04 -11.44 1.22
C ALA A 129 -32.51 -11.13 2.63
N ALA A 130 -31.35 -11.67 2.98
CA ALA A 130 -30.65 -11.47 4.26
C ALA A 130 -29.95 -10.09 4.39
N GLY A 131 -29.87 -9.31 3.31
CA GLY A 131 -29.36 -7.94 3.34
C GLY A 131 -28.05 -7.69 2.61
N THR A 132 -27.50 -8.68 1.90
CA THR A 132 -26.38 -8.45 0.98
C THR A 132 -26.78 -7.41 -0.07
N ARG A 133 -25.93 -6.40 -0.26
CA ARG A 133 -26.20 -5.26 -1.14
C ARG A 133 -25.78 -5.55 -2.58
N TYR A 134 -24.65 -6.25 -2.73
CA TYR A 134 -24.08 -6.64 -4.02
C TYR A 134 -23.61 -8.09 -3.96
N ILE A 135 -23.96 -8.88 -4.98
CA ILE A 135 -23.38 -10.19 -5.22
C ILE A 135 -22.75 -10.17 -6.61
N TRP A 136 -21.47 -10.52 -6.69
CA TRP A 136 -20.73 -10.62 -7.94
C TRP A 136 -20.48 -12.09 -8.26
N VAL A 137 -21.10 -12.60 -9.30
CA VAL A 137 -20.83 -13.95 -9.80
C VAL A 137 -19.83 -13.83 -10.96
N ALA A 138 -18.57 -14.17 -10.69
CA ALA A 138 -17.52 -14.24 -11.69
C ALA A 138 -17.63 -15.56 -12.45
N ARG A 139 -18.08 -15.49 -13.71
CA ARG A 139 -18.27 -16.66 -14.57
C ARG A 139 -16.94 -17.04 -15.21
N LEU A 140 -16.46 -18.24 -14.89
CA LEU A 140 -15.18 -18.79 -15.34
C LEU A 140 -15.30 -19.61 -16.63
N THR A 141 -16.54 -19.92 -17.02
CA THR A 141 -16.87 -20.63 -18.26
C THR A 141 -17.30 -19.66 -19.36
N GLY A 142 -16.93 -20.00 -20.60
CA GLY A 142 -17.13 -19.13 -21.76
C GLY A 142 -16.34 -17.82 -21.63
N PRO A 143 -16.81 -16.72 -22.24
CA PRO A 143 -16.20 -15.42 -22.04
C PRO A 143 -16.28 -15.00 -20.57
N TYR A 144 -15.13 -14.63 -20.00
CA TYR A 144 -15.05 -14.07 -18.65
C TYR A 144 -15.94 -12.83 -18.53
N ARG A 145 -16.78 -12.84 -17.52
CA ARG A 145 -17.80 -11.83 -17.25
C ARG A 145 -18.24 -11.93 -15.80
N VAL A 146 -18.77 -10.84 -15.29
CA VAL A 146 -19.34 -10.79 -13.94
C VAL A 146 -20.81 -10.46 -14.04
N GLU A 147 -21.63 -11.27 -13.38
CA GLU A 147 -23.04 -10.97 -13.14
C GLU A 147 -23.13 -10.20 -11.82
N VAL A 148 -23.66 -8.99 -11.88
CA VAL A 148 -23.87 -8.14 -10.72
C VAL A 148 -25.34 -8.22 -10.33
N HIS A 149 -25.58 -8.88 -9.20
CA HIS A 149 -26.90 -9.05 -8.61
C HIS A 149 -27.07 -8.05 -7.48
N THR A 150 -28.20 -7.35 -7.48
CA THR A 150 -28.58 -6.40 -6.44
C THR A 150 -30.06 -6.56 -6.14
N ARG A 151 -30.47 -6.30 -4.90
CA ARG A 151 -31.85 -6.54 -4.46
C ARG A 151 -32.86 -5.75 -5.30
N ASN A 152 -33.90 -6.43 -5.76
CA ASN A 152 -35.03 -5.87 -6.52
C ASN A 152 -34.63 -5.13 -7.82
N LYS A 153 -33.49 -5.47 -8.41
CA LYS A 153 -33.06 -4.94 -9.71
C LYS A 153 -32.73 -6.09 -10.66
N PRO A 154 -32.89 -5.90 -11.97
CA PRO A 154 -32.43 -6.90 -12.93
C PRO A 154 -30.92 -7.10 -12.80
N MET A 155 -30.48 -8.34 -12.98
CA MET A 155 -29.06 -8.68 -13.02
C MET A 155 -28.37 -7.91 -14.16
N ARG A 156 -27.19 -7.36 -13.87
CA ARG A 156 -26.36 -6.66 -14.84
C ARG A 156 -25.16 -7.52 -15.23
N LEU A 157 -24.93 -7.66 -16.53
CA LEU A 157 -23.77 -8.39 -17.05
C LEU A 157 -22.65 -7.41 -17.40
N LEU A 158 -21.45 -7.66 -16.87
CA LEU A 158 -20.24 -6.87 -17.13
C LEU A 158 -19.16 -7.74 -17.77
N SER A 159 -18.54 -7.24 -18.82
CA SER A 159 -17.43 -7.87 -19.55
C SER A 159 -16.08 -7.50 -18.93
N ILE A 160 -15.00 -8.15 -19.37
CA ILE A 160 -13.63 -7.87 -18.89
C ILE A 160 -13.13 -6.43 -19.13
N THR A 161 -13.78 -5.65 -19.98
CA THR A 161 -13.43 -4.23 -20.21
C THR A 161 -14.20 -3.27 -19.31
N ASP A 162 -15.21 -3.77 -18.58
CA ASP A 162 -16.02 -2.97 -17.68
C ASP A 162 -15.38 -2.84 -16.28
N MET A 163 -15.98 -1.98 -15.47
CA MET A 163 -15.57 -1.73 -14.08
C MET A 163 -16.70 -2.14 -13.13
N LEU A 164 -16.32 -2.79 -12.04
CA LEU A 164 -17.16 -3.13 -10.89
C LEU A 164 -17.15 -1.99 -9.86
N GLU A 165 -18.29 -1.82 -9.21
CA GLU A 165 -18.50 -0.79 -8.20
C GLU A 165 -19.37 -1.36 -7.08
N ALA A 166 -19.02 -1.03 -5.83
CA ALA A 166 -19.88 -1.26 -4.68
C ALA A 166 -19.87 -0.02 -3.77
N PRO A 167 -20.57 1.07 -4.17
CA PRO A 167 -20.57 2.33 -3.43
C PRO A 167 -20.95 2.16 -1.95
N GLY A 168 -20.16 2.77 -1.06
CA GLY A 168 -20.33 2.64 0.39
C GLY A 168 -19.96 1.26 0.94
N ILE A 169 -19.10 0.53 0.22
CA ILE A 169 -18.41 -0.70 0.66
C ILE A 169 -16.96 -0.62 0.19
N LEU A 170 -16.75 -0.30 -1.08
CA LEU A 170 -15.43 -0.11 -1.68
C LEU A 170 -15.23 1.35 -2.05
N ARG A 171 -14.01 1.84 -1.86
CA ARG A 171 -13.60 3.17 -2.31
C ARG A 171 -13.35 3.18 -3.80
N ASN A 172 -12.63 2.16 -4.30
CA ASN A 172 -12.17 2.12 -5.67
C ASN A 172 -13.08 1.28 -6.56
N ARG A 173 -13.16 1.70 -7.82
CA ARG A 173 -13.74 0.89 -8.90
C ARG A 173 -12.74 -0.21 -9.27
N ILE A 174 -13.22 -1.42 -9.51
CA ILE A 174 -12.36 -2.58 -9.81
C ILE A 174 -12.55 -2.97 -11.27
N PRO A 175 -11.49 -3.06 -12.10
CA PRO A 175 -11.60 -3.65 -13.42
C PRO A 175 -12.12 -5.08 -13.33
N VAL A 176 -13.16 -5.44 -14.10
CA VAL A 176 -13.72 -6.81 -14.08
C VAL A 176 -12.63 -7.85 -14.33
N ARG A 177 -11.69 -7.55 -15.23
CA ARG A 177 -10.51 -8.39 -15.53
C ARG A 177 -9.70 -8.77 -14.28
N ALA A 178 -9.65 -7.93 -13.26
CA ALA A 178 -8.88 -8.18 -12.04
C ALA A 178 -9.42 -9.34 -11.19
N LEU A 179 -10.68 -9.78 -11.41
CA LEU A 179 -11.18 -11.01 -10.77
C LEU A 179 -10.69 -12.30 -11.46
N PHE A 180 -10.12 -12.21 -12.66
CA PHE A 180 -9.70 -13.36 -13.47
C PHE A 180 -8.18 -13.39 -13.73
N ASP A 181 -7.55 -12.21 -13.83
CA ASP A 181 -6.13 -12.03 -14.15
C ASP A 181 -5.35 -11.60 -12.90
N ARG A 182 -4.35 -12.41 -12.53
CA ARG A 182 -3.53 -12.18 -11.35
C ARG A 182 -2.70 -10.91 -11.42
N THR A 183 -2.19 -10.55 -12.60
CA THR A 183 -1.37 -9.35 -12.79
C THR A 183 -2.23 -8.11 -12.59
N GLU A 184 -3.43 -8.10 -13.16
CA GLU A 184 -4.40 -7.03 -12.92
C GLU A 184 -4.84 -6.96 -11.46
N ALA A 185 -5.06 -8.11 -10.81
CA ALA A 185 -5.37 -8.16 -9.38
C ALA A 185 -4.27 -7.50 -8.55
N HIS A 186 -3.00 -7.87 -8.79
CA HIS A 186 -1.87 -7.29 -8.07
C HIS A 186 -1.71 -5.78 -8.32
N ARG A 187 -2.02 -5.29 -9.53
CA ARG A 187 -2.01 -3.85 -9.83
C ARG A 187 -3.04 -3.10 -8.99
N VAL A 188 -4.25 -3.63 -8.89
CA VAL A 188 -5.32 -3.07 -8.03
C VAL A 188 -4.90 -3.12 -6.57
N THR A 189 -4.41 -4.27 -6.09
CA THR A 189 -3.92 -4.44 -4.72
C THR A 189 -2.82 -3.43 -4.39
N LEU A 190 -1.81 -3.27 -5.26
CA LEU A 190 -0.74 -2.29 -5.04
C LEU A 190 -1.31 -0.87 -4.93
N LYS A 191 -2.17 -0.47 -5.86
CA LYS A 191 -2.82 0.85 -5.82
C LYS A 191 -3.58 1.06 -4.50
N ASN A 192 -4.35 0.06 -4.08
CA ASN A 192 -5.11 0.13 -2.85
C ASN A 192 -4.20 0.26 -1.61
N LEU A 193 -3.11 -0.51 -1.54
CA LEU A 193 -2.15 -0.44 -0.43
C LEU A 193 -1.42 0.90 -0.36
N LEU A 194 -0.98 1.45 -1.51
CA LEU A 194 -0.41 2.80 -1.59
C LEU A 194 -1.36 3.85 -1.01
N GLN A 195 -2.62 3.71 -1.37
CA GLN A 195 -3.69 4.58 -0.93
C GLN A 195 -4.04 4.47 0.56
N ARG A 196 -3.80 3.32 1.18
CA ARG A 196 -3.88 3.16 2.64
C ARG A 196 -2.73 3.85 3.36
N GLU A 197 -1.56 3.91 2.71
CA GLU A 197 -0.38 4.65 3.19
C GLU A 197 -0.43 6.15 2.86
N GLY A 198 -1.51 6.63 2.25
CA GLY A 198 -1.71 8.05 1.94
C GLY A 198 -1.19 8.51 0.58
N TYR A 199 -0.82 7.58 -0.30
CA TYR A 199 -0.34 7.88 -1.66
C TYR A 199 -1.38 7.49 -2.71
N ASP A 200 -1.67 8.38 -3.66
CA ASP A 200 -2.65 8.08 -4.72
C ASP A 200 -2.18 6.96 -5.65
N ASP A 201 -0.88 6.94 -5.96
CA ASP A 201 -0.20 5.99 -6.83
C ASP A 201 1.33 5.98 -6.57
N ILE A 202 2.07 5.24 -7.40
CA ILE A 202 3.53 5.11 -7.29
C ILE A 202 4.26 6.40 -7.67
N ASP A 203 3.68 7.22 -8.56
CA ASP A 203 4.29 8.46 -9.04
C ASP A 203 4.32 9.49 -7.90
N ALA A 204 3.29 9.51 -7.04
CA ALA A 204 3.28 10.32 -5.83
C ALA A 204 4.48 10.02 -4.90
N ILE A 205 4.82 8.73 -4.71
CA ILE A 205 6.00 8.33 -3.92
C ILE A 205 7.29 8.79 -4.59
N LEU A 206 7.41 8.58 -5.90
CA LEU A 206 8.60 8.93 -6.65
C LEU A 206 8.84 10.45 -6.63
N GLN A 207 7.77 11.24 -6.74
CA GLN A 207 7.82 12.69 -6.68
C GLN A 207 8.28 13.18 -5.32
N GLU A 208 7.69 12.69 -4.23
CA GLU A 208 8.12 13.06 -2.87
C GLU A 208 9.58 12.67 -2.61
N GLY A 209 9.98 11.47 -3.06
CA GLY A 209 11.36 10.99 -2.97
C GLY A 209 12.34 11.89 -3.74
N PHE A 210 11.96 12.31 -4.94
CA PHE A 210 12.75 13.23 -5.77
C PHE A 210 12.94 14.58 -5.08
N GLU A 211 11.85 15.17 -4.58
CA GLU A 211 11.88 16.47 -3.88
C GLU A 211 12.79 16.44 -2.65
N LYS A 212 12.64 15.42 -1.79
CA LYS A 212 13.52 15.21 -0.63
C LYS A 212 14.98 14.99 -1.04
N GLY A 213 15.20 14.32 -2.17
CA GLY A 213 16.54 14.10 -2.73
C GLY A 213 17.20 15.41 -3.17
N VAL A 214 16.46 16.25 -3.90
CA VAL A 214 16.91 17.58 -4.33
C VAL A 214 17.22 18.47 -3.13
N GLU A 215 16.34 18.52 -2.14
CA GLU A 215 16.52 19.32 -0.92
C GLU A 215 17.82 18.93 -0.19
N LYS A 216 18.00 17.63 0.09
CA LYS A 216 19.21 17.11 0.72
C LYS A 216 20.47 17.41 -0.10
N GLY A 217 20.38 17.32 -1.43
CA GLY A 217 21.48 17.64 -2.32
C GLY A 217 21.91 19.11 -2.22
N ILE A 218 20.94 20.03 -2.20
CA ILE A 218 21.19 21.47 -2.06
C ILE A 218 21.77 21.79 -0.69
N GLU A 219 21.20 21.22 0.39
CA GLU A 219 21.70 21.44 1.75
C GLU A 219 23.15 20.98 1.88
N LYS A 220 23.45 19.75 1.44
CA LYS A 220 24.81 19.20 1.44
C LYS A 220 25.77 20.09 0.64
N GLY A 221 25.40 20.48 -0.58
CA GLY A 221 26.22 21.34 -1.43
C GLY A 221 26.49 22.72 -0.80
N LYS A 222 25.52 23.30 -0.09
CA LYS A 222 25.72 24.56 0.65
C LYS A 222 26.71 24.40 1.81
N ILE A 223 26.61 23.31 2.57
CA ILE A 223 27.51 23.03 3.69
C ILE A 223 28.94 22.84 3.17
N GLU A 224 29.11 21.98 2.16
CA GLU A 224 30.41 21.68 1.56
C GLU A 224 31.02 22.94 0.93
N GLY A 225 30.27 23.64 0.07
CA GLY A 225 30.76 24.87 -0.57
C GLY A 225 31.09 25.98 0.43
N LYS A 226 30.33 26.12 1.53
CA LYS A 226 30.66 27.08 2.60
C LYS A 226 31.92 26.68 3.36
N ALA A 227 32.11 25.40 3.62
CA ALA A 227 33.30 24.89 4.29
C ALA A 227 34.57 25.10 3.44
N GLU A 228 34.51 24.72 2.16
CA GLU A 228 35.59 24.90 1.19
C GLU A 228 35.91 26.39 0.99
N GLY A 229 34.89 27.21 0.74
CA GLY A 229 35.07 28.66 0.55
C GLY A 229 35.64 29.35 1.78
N ARG A 230 35.29 28.89 3.00
CA ARG A 230 35.90 29.42 4.24
C ARG A 230 37.38 29.03 4.34
N LEU A 231 37.73 27.78 4.08
CA LEU A 231 39.13 27.33 4.14
C LEU A 231 40.00 28.06 3.11
N GLU A 232 39.51 28.20 1.88
CA GLU A 232 40.21 28.93 0.83
C GLU A 232 40.32 30.43 1.17
N GLY A 233 39.25 31.02 1.69
CA GLY A 233 39.23 32.42 2.13
C GLY A 233 40.20 32.69 3.28
N GLU A 234 40.26 31.81 4.29
CA GLU A 234 41.21 31.90 5.40
C GLU A 234 42.66 31.75 4.92
N ALA A 235 42.94 30.82 4.00
CA ALA A 235 44.27 30.64 3.43
C ALA A 235 44.73 31.88 2.65
N LYS A 236 43.88 32.41 1.75
CA LYS A 236 44.16 33.64 1.00
C LYS A 236 44.33 34.85 1.93
N GLY A 237 43.46 34.96 2.94
CA GLY A 237 43.52 36.03 3.93
C GLY A 237 44.82 36.03 4.73
N ARG A 238 45.34 34.86 5.11
CA ARG A 238 46.64 34.74 5.80
C ARG A 238 47.80 35.24 4.94
N VAL A 239 47.82 34.90 3.64
CA VAL A 239 48.85 35.35 2.71
C VAL A 239 48.82 36.87 2.56
N VAL A 240 47.64 37.45 2.25
CA VAL A 240 47.49 38.91 2.08
C VAL A 240 47.84 39.64 3.37
N GLY A 241 47.32 39.20 4.52
CA GLY A 241 47.62 39.81 5.81
C GLY A 241 49.12 39.75 6.16
N LYS A 242 49.82 38.69 5.75
CA LYS A 242 51.27 38.59 5.96
C LYS A 242 52.07 39.54 5.07
N ILE A 243 51.68 39.67 3.80
CA ILE A 243 52.26 40.65 2.87
C ILE A 243 52.13 42.06 3.44
N GLU A 244 50.92 42.44 3.87
CA GLU A 244 50.66 43.76 4.46
C GLU A 244 51.49 43.97 5.73
N ALA A 245 51.54 42.98 6.62
CA ALA A 245 52.33 43.05 7.84
C ALA A 245 53.84 43.25 7.58
N ILE A 246 54.41 42.61 6.54
CA ILE A 246 55.81 42.84 6.14
C ILE A 246 56.00 44.28 5.67
N LEU A 247 55.13 44.77 4.79
CA LEU A 247 55.25 46.12 4.22
C LEU A 247 55.06 47.21 5.29
N ASP A 248 54.11 47.03 6.20
CA ASP A 248 53.85 47.94 7.31
C ASP A 248 55.03 47.97 8.29
N LEU A 249 55.63 46.81 8.59
CA LEU A 249 56.81 46.71 9.43
C LEU A 249 58.00 47.47 8.82
N LEU A 250 58.25 47.29 7.53
CA LEU A 250 59.33 48.00 6.83
C LEU A 250 59.10 49.52 6.81
N ALA A 251 57.86 49.95 6.58
CA ALA A 251 57.49 51.36 6.65
C ALA A 251 57.70 51.96 8.05
N LEU A 252 57.30 51.24 9.11
CA LEU A 252 57.51 51.65 10.50
C LEU A 252 58.99 51.79 10.87
N ARG A 253 59.84 50.95 10.28
CA ARG A 253 61.31 51.01 10.47
C ARG A 253 62.00 52.03 9.56
N ALA A 254 61.23 52.78 8.75
CA ALA A 254 61.75 53.73 7.77
C ALA A 254 62.75 53.11 6.76
N VAL A 255 62.55 51.84 6.42
CA VAL A 255 63.31 51.17 5.35
C VAL A 255 62.66 51.49 4.02
N ASP A 256 63.39 52.11 3.10
CA ASP A 256 62.86 52.41 1.77
C ASP A 256 62.75 51.14 0.93
N VAL A 257 61.56 50.88 0.39
CA VAL A 257 61.26 49.67 -0.40
C VAL A 257 60.99 50.09 -1.84
N ASP A 258 61.90 49.72 -2.73
CA ASP A 258 61.77 50.04 -4.15
C ASP A 258 60.54 49.34 -4.78
N PRO A 259 60.00 49.86 -5.89
CA PRO A 259 58.79 49.31 -6.52
C PRO A 259 58.91 47.83 -6.90
N LYS A 260 60.09 47.38 -7.33
CA LYS A 260 60.32 45.99 -7.74
C LYS A 260 60.29 45.05 -6.54
N THR A 261 60.90 45.44 -5.43
CA THR A 261 60.82 44.65 -4.18
C THR A 261 59.40 44.63 -3.62
N ARG A 262 58.67 45.74 -3.68
CA ARG A 262 57.26 45.79 -3.26
C ARG A 262 56.38 44.85 -4.07
N GLU A 263 56.57 44.80 -5.39
CA GLU A 263 55.91 43.81 -6.25
C GLU A 263 56.32 42.38 -5.93
N ARG A 264 57.62 42.14 -5.67
CA ARG A 264 58.10 40.81 -5.25
C ARG A 264 57.41 40.30 -4.00
N ILE A 265 57.22 41.14 -2.98
CA ILE A 265 56.51 40.76 -1.76
C ILE A 265 55.03 40.51 -2.06
N ARG A 266 54.37 41.43 -2.79
CA ARG A 266 52.93 41.33 -3.10
C ARG A 266 52.55 40.13 -3.97
N ASN A 267 53.46 39.67 -4.82
CA ASN A 267 53.24 38.52 -5.70
C ASN A 267 53.72 37.20 -5.08
N CYS A 268 54.24 37.22 -3.85
CA CYS A 268 54.58 35.99 -3.14
C CYS A 268 53.31 35.38 -2.54
N HIS A 269 53.01 34.14 -2.93
CA HIS A 269 51.86 33.38 -2.42
C HIS A 269 52.27 32.24 -1.48
N ASP A 270 53.56 32.08 -1.22
CA ASP A 270 54.09 31.10 -0.30
C ASP A 270 54.10 31.68 1.12
N LEU A 271 53.17 31.22 1.95
CA LEU A 271 53.02 31.68 3.32
C LEU A 271 54.27 31.40 4.17
N ALA A 272 54.99 30.29 3.93
CA ALA A 272 56.19 29.97 4.69
C ALA A 272 57.35 30.91 4.32
N GLN A 273 57.46 31.27 3.04
CA GLN A 273 58.42 32.27 2.59
C GLN A 273 58.08 33.65 3.17
N LEU A 274 56.80 34.05 3.17
CA LEU A 274 56.35 35.29 3.81
C LEU A 274 56.59 35.29 5.32
N ASP A 275 56.40 34.17 6.01
CA ASP A 275 56.75 34.01 7.43
C ASP A 275 58.26 34.22 7.67
N ALA A 276 59.11 33.61 6.83
CA ALA A 276 60.55 33.78 6.90
C ALA A 276 60.98 35.23 6.64
N TRP A 277 60.44 35.87 5.61
CA TRP A 277 60.71 37.28 5.31
C TRP A 277 60.24 38.19 6.43
N PHE A 278 59.06 37.94 7.01
CA PHE A 278 58.57 38.71 8.16
C PHE A 278 59.51 38.58 9.36
N ALA A 279 59.94 37.36 9.70
CA ALA A 279 60.87 37.14 10.81
C ALA A 279 62.22 37.85 10.59
N LYS A 280 62.77 37.80 9.37
CA LYS A 280 64.00 38.50 9.01
C LYS A 280 63.82 40.03 9.02
N ALA A 281 62.68 40.52 8.54
CA ALA A 281 62.34 41.94 8.53
C ALA A 281 62.26 42.56 9.93
N VAL A 282 62.10 41.76 10.99
CA VAL A 282 62.17 42.24 12.38
C VAL A 282 63.61 42.56 12.81
N LEU A 283 64.61 41.82 12.30
CA LEU A 283 66.00 41.88 12.77
C LEU A 283 66.97 42.52 11.78
N ALA A 284 66.65 42.52 10.48
CA ALA A 284 67.55 42.95 9.42
C ALA A 284 67.88 44.44 9.51
N ASP A 285 69.15 44.83 9.36
CA ASP A 285 69.56 46.23 9.29
C ASP A 285 69.50 46.78 7.87
N ARG A 286 69.46 45.89 6.85
CA ARG A 286 69.35 46.24 5.43
C ARG A 286 68.23 45.44 4.75
N LEU A 287 67.71 45.98 3.65
CA LEU A 287 66.61 45.38 2.89
C LEU A 287 67.03 44.04 2.25
N GLU A 288 68.29 43.90 1.86
CA GLU A 288 68.80 42.69 1.20
C GLU A 288 68.76 41.46 2.10
N ASP A 289 69.11 41.61 3.39
CA ASP A 289 69.21 40.54 4.39
C ASP A 289 67.88 39.79 4.60
N ILE A 290 66.76 40.45 4.27
CA ILE A 290 65.40 39.89 4.36
C ILE A 290 65.19 38.78 3.31
N PHE A 291 65.82 38.92 2.14
CA PHE A 291 65.56 38.12 0.97
C PHE A 291 66.63 37.08 0.65
N GLU A 292 67.72 37.05 1.40
CA GLU A 292 68.75 36.01 1.29
C GLU A 292 68.17 34.65 1.72
N ASN A 293 68.56 33.57 1.05
CA ASN A 293 68.24 32.22 1.53
C ASN A 293 69.22 31.84 2.65
N PRO A 294 68.80 31.08 3.67
CA PRO A 294 69.78 30.44 4.54
C PRO A 294 70.61 29.47 3.70
N GLU A 295 71.93 29.54 3.84
CA GLU A 295 72.85 28.51 3.31
C GLU A 295 72.54 27.12 3.91
#